data_AF-A0A932IHN9-F1
#
_entry.id   AF-A0A932IHN9-F1
#
_cell.length_a   1.000
_cell.length_b   1.000
_cell.length_c   1.000
_cell.angle_alpha   90.00
_cell.angle_beta   90.00
_cell.angle_gamma   90.00
#
_symmetry.space_group_name_H-M   'P 1'
#
loop_
_entity.id
_entity.type
_entity.pdbx_description
1 polymer ?
#
loop_
_entity_poly.entity_id
_entity_poly.type
_entity_poly.pdbx_seq_one_letter_code
_entity_poly.pdbx_strand_id
1 'polypeptide(L)'
;DGRASSDPSGQTLTYSWRIASRPSGSTSQLSSTTSSTPTFVADVSGEFLVCLVVTDSEGCSSAEDCVRIVVAPRVKLHIELTWNTNNSDIDVHYRAPNGTFFHRFTPPPNCGNGDAKDVWYCRKRPDWGLNGEGVPDGNNTNDPALDVDNITGFGPENINQDILFDGATDFTIGVHYYCDRGGAATNARIRVFVDGNPVFESTRSLTRTQFWEVANVRVTGNGTSVSVSGLNKALTTVTSPSCH
;
A
#
# COMPACT_ATOMS: atom_id res chain seq x y z
N ASP A 1 6.80 3.56 -25.29
CA ASP A 1 7.52 4.79 -25.69
C ASP A 1 6.91 5.29 -27.01
N GLY A 2 7.33 6.45 -27.52
CA GLY A 2 6.78 7.09 -28.72
C GLY A 2 7.71 7.05 -29.93
N ARG A 3 8.89 6.44 -29.82
CA ARG A 3 9.93 6.48 -30.88
C ARG A 3 9.52 5.83 -32.21
N ALA A 4 8.45 5.03 -32.21
CA ALA A 4 7.90 4.40 -33.41
C ALA A 4 6.90 5.30 -34.17
N SER A 5 6.57 6.48 -33.65
CA SER A 5 5.73 7.46 -34.34
C SER A 5 6.45 8.01 -35.58
N SER A 6 5.69 8.27 -36.63
CA SER A 6 6.23 8.75 -37.92
C SER A 6 5.25 9.70 -38.60
N ASP A 7 5.79 10.72 -39.27
CA ASP A 7 5.08 11.55 -40.23
C ASP A 7 5.42 11.10 -41.67
N PRO A 8 4.44 10.94 -42.59
CA PRO A 8 4.69 10.53 -43.97
C PRO A 8 5.63 11.44 -44.77
N SER A 9 5.69 12.74 -44.44
CA SER A 9 6.61 13.71 -45.04
C SER A 9 7.95 13.81 -44.31
N GLY A 10 8.17 13.03 -43.24
CA GLY A 10 9.40 13.04 -42.46
C GLY A 10 9.56 14.26 -41.56
N GLN A 11 8.47 14.95 -41.24
CA GLN A 11 8.48 16.10 -40.34
C GLN A 11 8.90 15.73 -38.92
N THR A 12 9.42 16.73 -38.20
CA THR A 12 9.74 16.55 -36.77
C THR A 12 8.45 16.41 -35.97
N LEU A 13 8.44 15.46 -35.04
CA LEU A 13 7.30 15.21 -34.16
C LEU A 13 7.54 15.80 -32.78
N THR A 14 6.49 16.38 -32.22
CA THR A 14 6.36 16.74 -30.81
C THR A 14 5.42 15.75 -30.13
N TYR A 15 5.68 15.44 -28.86
CA TYR A 15 4.92 14.45 -28.09
C TYR A 15 4.10 15.15 -27.01
N SER A 16 2.92 14.63 -26.74
CA SER A 16 2.06 15.04 -25.64
C SER A 16 1.56 13.80 -24.91
N TRP A 17 2.21 13.49 -23.79
CA TRP A 17 1.86 12.38 -22.93
C TRP A 17 1.03 12.83 -21.74
N ARG A 18 0.10 11.96 -21.32
CA ARG A 18 -0.63 12.12 -20.05
C ARG A 18 -0.93 10.78 -19.41
N ILE A 19 -1.01 10.79 -18.08
CA ILE A 19 -1.66 9.71 -17.32
C ILE A 19 -3.15 10.03 -17.32
N ALA A 20 -3.92 9.34 -18.16
CA ALA A 20 -5.36 9.53 -18.32
C ALA A 20 -6.16 9.06 -17.12
N SER A 21 -5.73 7.96 -16.50
CA SER A 21 -6.24 7.50 -15.21
C SER A 21 -5.14 6.76 -14.44
N ARG A 22 -5.25 6.75 -13.12
CA ARG A 22 -4.37 6.05 -12.19
C ARG A 22 -5.18 5.51 -11.00
N PRO A 23 -4.66 4.54 -10.25
CA PRO A 23 -5.34 4.00 -9.08
C PRO A 23 -5.63 5.10 -8.04
N SER A 24 -6.74 4.97 -7.30
CA SER A 24 -7.06 5.90 -6.22
C SER A 24 -5.94 5.89 -5.16
N GLY A 25 -5.53 7.06 -4.69
CA GLY A 25 -4.38 7.26 -3.79
C GLY A 25 -3.04 7.42 -4.52
N SER A 26 -2.93 7.06 -5.80
CA SER A 26 -1.72 7.28 -6.59
C SER A 26 -1.48 8.78 -6.82
N THR A 27 -0.21 9.17 -6.69
CA THR A 27 0.33 10.50 -7.00
C THR A 27 1.26 10.51 -8.20
N SER A 28 1.58 9.35 -8.79
CA SER A 28 2.46 9.15 -9.94
C SER A 28 2.34 10.21 -11.04
N GLN A 29 3.49 10.71 -11.49
CA GLN A 29 3.63 11.65 -12.60
C GLN A 29 4.65 11.13 -13.61
N LEU A 30 4.52 11.57 -14.87
CA LEU A 30 5.50 11.31 -15.91
C LEU A 30 6.76 12.17 -15.68
N SER A 31 7.93 11.63 -15.99
CA SER A 31 9.21 12.36 -15.96
C SER A 31 9.29 13.48 -16.99
N SER A 32 8.52 13.37 -18.08
CA SER A 32 8.32 14.41 -19.08
C SER A 32 7.03 14.11 -19.84
N THR A 33 6.26 15.15 -20.18
CA THR A 33 5.09 15.01 -21.06
C THR A 33 5.45 15.14 -22.54
N THR A 34 6.69 15.51 -22.88
CA THR A 34 7.12 15.82 -24.26
C THR A 34 8.29 14.96 -24.77
N SER A 35 8.88 14.13 -23.91
CA SER A 35 9.91 13.17 -24.29
C SER A 35 9.33 12.06 -25.18
N SER A 36 10.14 11.53 -26.10
CA SER A 36 9.79 10.33 -26.85
C SER A 36 9.86 9.05 -26.00
N THR A 37 10.51 9.10 -24.84
CA THR A 37 10.67 7.98 -23.89
C THR A 37 10.42 8.44 -22.45
N PRO A 38 9.19 8.85 -22.10
CA PRO A 38 8.90 9.22 -20.72
C PRO A 38 8.88 7.97 -19.83
N THR A 39 9.07 8.19 -18.54
CA THR A 39 9.00 7.17 -17.48
C THR A 39 8.09 7.66 -16.37
N PHE A 40 7.55 6.77 -15.55
CA PHE A 40 6.91 7.12 -14.29
C PHE A 40 7.17 6.00 -13.27
N VAL A 41 7.06 6.32 -11.99
CA VAL A 41 7.03 5.33 -10.91
C VAL A 41 5.58 5.04 -10.59
N ALA A 42 5.15 3.79 -10.71
CA ALA A 42 3.85 3.36 -10.22
C ALA A 42 3.93 3.20 -8.70
N ASP A 43 3.29 4.11 -7.98
CA ASP A 43 3.36 4.19 -6.52
C ASP A 43 2.29 3.36 -5.81
N VAL A 44 1.24 2.92 -6.52
CA VAL A 44 0.10 2.17 -5.98
C VAL A 44 -0.27 1.06 -6.95
N SER A 45 -0.63 -0.12 -6.41
CA SER A 45 -1.06 -1.27 -7.21
C SER A 45 -2.35 -1.00 -7.97
N GLY A 46 -2.52 -1.55 -9.16
CA GLY A 46 -3.70 -1.40 -9.99
C GLY A 46 -3.38 -0.89 -11.39
N GLU A 47 -4.39 -0.32 -12.04
CA GLU A 47 -4.30 0.04 -13.45
C GLU A 47 -3.99 1.52 -13.66
N PHE A 48 -3.02 1.77 -14.54
CA PHE A 48 -2.71 3.08 -15.10
C PHE A 48 -3.08 3.09 -16.58
N LEU A 49 -3.72 4.15 -17.03
CA LEU A 49 -3.95 4.40 -18.46
C LEU A 49 -3.07 5.57 -18.88
N VAL A 50 -2.09 5.32 -19.74
CA VAL A 50 -1.16 6.34 -20.24
C VAL A 50 -1.42 6.56 -21.72
N CYS A 51 -1.59 7.81 -22.12
CA CYS A 51 -1.96 8.17 -23.49
C CYS A 51 -0.94 9.10 -24.12
N LEU A 52 -0.80 9.00 -25.44
CA LEU A 52 0.07 9.80 -26.31
C LEU A 52 -0.73 10.42 -27.44
N VAL A 53 -0.46 11.69 -27.71
CA VAL A 53 -0.73 12.37 -28.98
C VAL A 53 0.61 12.87 -29.54
N VAL A 54 0.84 12.69 -30.84
CA VAL A 54 1.98 13.30 -31.55
C VAL A 54 1.50 14.37 -32.51
N THR A 55 2.25 15.45 -32.62
CA THR A 55 1.95 16.57 -33.52
C THR A 55 3.18 16.89 -34.36
N ASP A 56 2.99 16.99 -35.68
CA ASP A 56 4.07 17.39 -36.60
C ASP A 56 4.40 18.90 -36.52
N SER A 57 5.41 19.32 -37.27
CA SER A 57 5.82 20.74 -37.33
C SER A 57 4.83 21.67 -38.04
N GLU A 58 3.87 21.12 -38.78
CA GLU A 58 2.79 21.85 -39.45
C GLU A 58 1.53 21.98 -38.57
N GLY A 59 1.51 21.30 -37.42
CA GLY A 59 0.43 21.35 -36.44
C GLY A 59 -0.61 20.24 -36.59
N CYS A 60 -0.42 19.26 -37.47
CA CYS A 60 -1.34 18.12 -37.58
C CYS A 60 -1.08 17.15 -36.43
N SER A 61 -2.14 16.81 -35.70
CA SER A 61 -2.07 15.88 -34.55
C SER A 61 -2.61 14.51 -34.91
N SER A 62 -2.00 13.46 -34.36
CA SER A 62 -2.53 12.10 -34.42
C SER A 62 -3.82 11.96 -33.61
N ALA A 63 -4.53 10.85 -33.83
CA ALA A 63 -5.46 10.36 -32.81
C ALA A 63 -4.68 10.00 -31.53
N GLU A 64 -5.36 10.03 -30.39
CA GLU A 64 -4.78 9.59 -29.12
C GLU A 64 -4.64 8.07 -29.11
N ASP A 65 -3.45 7.59 -28.73
CA ASP A 65 -3.18 6.18 -28.49
C ASP A 65 -2.90 5.96 -26.99
N CYS A 66 -3.48 4.93 -26.40
CA CYS A 66 -3.41 4.68 -24.96
C CYS A 66 -2.97 3.25 -24.64
N VAL A 67 -2.07 3.13 -23.67
CA VAL A 67 -1.62 1.85 -23.10
C VAL A 67 -2.17 1.67 -21.68
N ARG A 68 -2.75 0.49 -21.42
CA ARG A 68 -3.12 0.04 -20.08
C ARG A 68 -1.92 -0.67 -19.45
N ILE A 69 -1.51 -0.22 -18.27
CA ILE A 69 -0.42 -0.79 -17.48
C ILE A 69 -1.01 -1.31 -16.18
N VAL A 70 -0.88 -2.61 -15.93
CA VAL A 70 -1.35 -3.26 -14.70
C VAL A 70 -0.15 -3.48 -13.79
N VAL A 71 -0.23 -2.93 -12.58
CA VAL A 71 0.80 -3.02 -11.56
C VAL A 71 0.29 -3.90 -10.43
N ALA A 72 1.02 -4.98 -10.14
CA ALA A 72 0.65 -5.94 -9.10
C ALA A 72 1.87 -6.23 -8.21
N PRO A 73 1.66 -6.43 -6.89
CA PRO A 73 2.70 -6.89 -5.98
C PRO A 73 3.26 -8.25 -6.40
N ARG A 74 4.54 -8.50 -6.10
CA ARG A 74 5.25 -9.75 -6.44
C ARG A 74 5.53 -10.65 -5.23
N VAL A 75 4.75 -10.49 -4.17
CA VAL A 75 4.89 -11.22 -2.89
C VAL A 75 3.65 -12.10 -2.65
N LYS A 76 3.75 -13.07 -1.74
CA LYS A 76 2.63 -13.97 -1.43
C LYS A 76 1.45 -13.25 -0.81
N LEU A 77 1.67 -12.39 0.17
CA LEU A 77 0.67 -11.52 0.77
C LEU A 77 1.16 -10.08 0.72
N HIS A 78 0.33 -9.19 0.20
CA HIS A 78 0.56 -7.75 0.19
C HIS A 78 -0.68 -7.05 0.75
N ILE A 79 -0.48 -6.27 1.80
CA ILE A 79 -1.50 -5.41 2.40
C ILE A 79 -1.11 -3.98 2.05
N GLU A 80 -1.99 -3.24 1.38
CA GLU A 80 -1.74 -1.88 0.93
C GLU A 80 -2.75 -0.93 1.55
N LEU A 81 -2.27 0.04 2.31
CA LEU A 81 -3.05 1.11 2.91
C LEU A 81 -2.85 2.41 2.14
N THR A 82 -3.94 3.05 1.71
CA THR A 82 -3.93 4.44 1.19
C THR A 82 -4.95 5.29 1.92
N TRP A 83 -4.80 6.61 1.91
CA TRP A 83 -5.76 7.55 2.48
C TRP A 83 -5.89 8.81 1.62
N ASN A 84 -6.84 9.68 1.93
CA ASN A 84 -7.20 10.82 1.06
C ASN A 84 -6.92 12.21 1.68
N THR A 85 -6.05 12.27 2.69
CA THR A 85 -5.64 13.51 3.35
C THR A 85 -4.12 13.64 3.40
N ASN A 86 -3.57 14.68 2.75
CA ASN A 86 -2.14 14.84 2.55
C ASN A 86 -1.29 14.99 3.83
N ASN A 87 -1.89 15.43 4.94
CA ASN A 87 -1.15 15.75 6.16
C ASN A 87 -1.36 14.72 7.27
N SER A 88 -2.29 13.79 7.08
CA SER A 88 -2.54 12.75 8.08
C SER A 88 -1.50 11.66 7.99
N ASP A 89 -1.24 11.06 9.13
CA ASP A 89 -0.33 9.95 9.34
C ASP A 89 -1.19 8.75 9.78
N ILE A 90 -1.33 7.78 8.88
CA ILE A 90 -2.22 6.63 9.05
C ILE A 90 -1.36 5.37 8.96
N ASP A 91 -1.29 4.63 10.07
CA ASP A 91 -0.49 3.43 10.15
C ASP A 91 -1.30 2.21 9.71
N VAL A 92 -0.66 1.33 8.95
CA VAL A 92 -1.12 -0.06 8.78
C VAL A 92 -0.53 -0.96 9.86
N HIS A 93 -1.37 -1.85 10.38
CA HIS A 93 -0.98 -2.89 11.33
C HIS A 93 -1.28 -4.27 10.75
N TYR A 94 -0.37 -5.21 10.97
CA TYR A 94 -0.61 -6.62 10.73
C TYR A 94 -0.14 -7.40 11.93
N ARG A 95 -1.04 -8.20 12.52
CA ARG A 95 -0.81 -8.82 13.82
C ARG A 95 -0.95 -10.33 13.77
N ALA A 96 0.01 -11.03 14.36
CA ALA A 96 -0.02 -12.47 14.55
C ALA A 96 -1.13 -12.92 15.52
N PRO A 97 -1.52 -14.21 15.48
CA PRO A 97 -2.41 -14.81 16.47
C PRO A 97 -1.85 -14.67 17.89
N ASN A 98 -2.74 -14.47 18.86
CA ASN A 98 -2.42 -14.24 20.27
C ASN A 98 -1.53 -13.01 20.56
N GLY A 99 -1.20 -12.20 19.55
CA GLY A 99 -0.56 -10.90 19.75
C GLY A 99 -1.55 -9.84 20.20
N THR A 100 -1.02 -8.69 20.59
CA THR A 100 -1.82 -7.48 20.86
C THR A 100 -1.43 -6.35 19.93
N PHE A 101 -2.40 -5.61 19.42
CA PHE A 101 -2.11 -4.31 18.82
C PHE A 101 -1.63 -3.34 19.91
N PHE A 102 -0.63 -2.52 19.62
CA PHE A 102 -0.15 -1.40 20.46
C PHE A 102 0.40 -1.72 21.87
N HIS A 103 0.36 -2.97 22.33
CA HIS A 103 0.72 -3.44 23.69
C HIS A 103 0.52 -2.38 24.82
N ARG A 104 -0.74 -1.98 25.07
CA ARG A 104 -1.29 -1.37 26.31
C ARG A 104 -0.36 -0.53 27.23
N PHE A 105 0.43 0.40 26.65
CA PHE A 105 1.29 1.44 27.28
C PHE A 105 2.68 0.94 27.77
N THR A 106 3.85 1.49 27.42
CA THR A 106 4.23 2.84 26.93
C THR A 106 5.42 2.75 25.95
N PRO A 107 5.35 3.32 24.74
CA PRO A 107 6.57 3.71 24.00
C PRO A 107 6.52 5.20 23.65
N PRO A 108 7.37 6.05 24.28
CA PRO A 108 8.64 6.51 23.66
C PRO A 108 9.81 6.49 24.69
N PRO A 109 11.12 6.48 24.31
CA PRO A 109 11.74 7.24 23.21
C PRO A 109 12.45 6.44 22.10
N ASN A 110 12.70 5.14 22.22
CA ASN A 110 13.29 4.35 21.14
C ASN A 110 12.53 3.03 21.09
N CYS A 111 11.50 2.95 20.24
CA CYS A 111 10.75 1.75 19.85
C CYS A 111 10.94 0.58 20.85
N GLY A 112 10.35 0.70 22.04
CA GLY A 112 10.63 -0.24 23.14
C GLY A 112 10.27 -1.68 22.76
N ASN A 113 10.73 -2.64 23.57
CA ASN A 113 10.51 -4.10 23.42
C ASN A 113 9.02 -4.51 23.55
N GLY A 114 8.12 -3.89 22.78
CA GLY A 114 6.74 -4.30 22.62
C GLY A 114 6.63 -5.64 21.90
N ASP A 115 5.45 -6.26 22.00
CA ASP A 115 5.18 -7.62 21.52
C ASP A 115 5.67 -7.86 20.08
N ALA A 116 6.32 -9.00 19.84
CA ALA A 116 6.92 -9.38 18.57
C ALA A 116 5.91 -9.77 17.48
N LYS A 117 4.69 -9.28 17.61
CA LYS A 117 3.51 -9.85 16.96
C LYS A 117 2.67 -8.82 16.23
N ASP A 118 3.14 -7.58 16.13
CA ASP A 118 2.49 -6.51 15.38
C ASP A 118 3.53 -5.81 14.48
N VAL A 119 3.23 -5.73 13.19
CA VAL A 119 4.00 -5.00 12.19
C VAL A 119 3.46 -3.58 12.14
N TRP A 120 4.29 -2.59 12.45
CA TRP A 120 3.92 -1.16 12.44
C TRP A 120 5.17 -0.29 12.32
N TYR A 121 5.01 1.03 12.22
CA TYR A 121 6.11 1.96 11.94
C TYR A 121 7.34 1.81 12.86
N CYS A 122 7.12 1.59 14.16
CA CYS A 122 8.19 1.39 15.15
C CYS A 122 8.85 0.00 15.07
N ARG A 123 8.17 -1.01 14.53
CA ARG A 123 8.67 -2.38 14.38
C ARG A 123 8.32 -2.91 13.01
N LYS A 124 9.07 -2.43 12.02
CA LYS A 124 8.82 -2.72 10.60
C LYS A 124 9.05 -4.17 10.22
N ARG A 125 9.80 -4.93 11.02
CA ARG A 125 10.15 -6.35 10.78
C ARG A 125 10.16 -7.13 12.10
N PRO A 126 8.99 -7.39 12.70
CA PRO A 126 8.90 -8.22 13.88
C PRO A 126 9.25 -9.68 13.53
N ASP A 127 9.93 -10.37 14.45
CA ASP A 127 10.21 -11.80 14.33
C ASP A 127 9.01 -12.58 14.86
N TRP A 128 8.27 -13.17 13.94
CA TRP A 128 7.04 -13.93 14.20
C TRP A 128 7.32 -15.40 14.51
N GLY A 129 8.59 -15.82 14.48
CA GLY A 129 9.01 -17.19 14.71
C GLY A 129 8.73 -18.11 13.53
N LEU A 130 8.95 -19.40 13.75
CA LEU A 130 8.93 -20.40 12.68
C LEU A 130 7.53 -20.56 12.05
N ASN A 131 6.46 -20.47 12.84
CA ASN A 131 5.08 -20.74 12.44
C ASN A 131 4.12 -19.56 12.72
N GLY A 132 4.64 -18.36 12.91
CA GLY A 132 3.79 -17.19 13.17
C GLY A 132 3.21 -17.14 14.59
N GLU A 133 3.73 -17.93 15.52
CA GLU A 133 3.33 -17.97 16.92
C GLU A 133 3.80 -16.74 17.72
N GLY A 134 4.71 -15.96 17.15
CA GLY A 134 5.30 -14.79 17.78
C GLY A 134 6.35 -15.13 18.84
N VAL A 135 7.04 -16.27 18.67
CA VAL A 135 8.20 -16.67 19.47
C VAL A 135 9.43 -16.50 18.58
N PRO A 136 10.25 -15.47 18.79
CA PRO A 136 11.36 -15.18 17.90
C PRO A 136 12.30 -16.37 17.71
N ASP A 137 12.61 -16.71 16.46
CA ASP A 137 13.53 -17.80 16.12
C ASP A 137 14.88 -17.29 15.56
N GLY A 138 15.01 -15.96 15.39
CA GLY A 138 16.20 -15.31 14.86
C GLY A 138 16.31 -15.35 13.33
N ASN A 139 15.27 -15.81 12.62
CA ASN A 139 15.20 -15.92 11.17
C ASN A 139 14.09 -15.02 10.61
N ASN A 140 14.41 -14.18 9.63
CA ASN A 140 13.47 -13.20 9.08
C ASN A 140 12.90 -13.54 7.69
N THR A 141 13.16 -14.76 7.18
CA THR A 141 12.71 -15.14 5.82
C THR A 141 11.20 -15.29 5.67
N ASN A 142 10.50 -15.53 6.76
CA ASN A 142 9.06 -15.77 6.83
C ASN A 142 8.28 -14.63 7.48
N ASP A 143 8.99 -13.62 8.01
CA ASP A 143 8.39 -12.53 8.74
C ASP A 143 7.74 -11.50 7.82
N PRO A 144 6.55 -11.00 8.17
CA PRO A 144 5.97 -9.86 7.48
C PRO A 144 6.76 -8.58 7.76
N ALA A 145 6.82 -7.71 6.76
CA ALA A 145 7.57 -6.47 6.84
C ALA A 145 6.79 -5.27 6.30
N LEU A 146 6.76 -4.18 7.07
CA LEU A 146 6.40 -2.85 6.59
C LEU A 146 7.50 -2.34 5.66
N ASP A 147 7.15 -1.95 4.45
CA ASP A 147 8.11 -1.48 3.44
C ASP A 147 8.52 -0.02 3.67
N VAL A 148 7.54 0.85 3.85
CA VAL A 148 7.68 2.28 4.04
C VAL A 148 6.65 2.76 5.06
N ASP A 149 7.04 3.79 5.79
CA ASP A 149 6.27 4.45 6.83
C ASP A 149 6.03 5.87 6.33
N ASN A 150 4.80 6.12 5.89
CA ASN A 150 4.43 7.30 5.13
C ASN A 150 3.74 8.31 6.06
N ILE A 151 4.55 9.16 6.68
CA ILE A 151 4.06 10.13 7.67
C ILE A 151 3.25 11.31 7.09
N THR A 152 3.21 11.44 5.76
CA THR A 152 2.45 12.44 4.99
C THR A 152 2.15 11.89 3.59
N GLY A 153 1.33 12.59 2.80
CA GLY A 153 0.90 12.17 1.47
C GLY A 153 -0.39 11.36 1.54
N PHE A 154 -0.50 10.34 0.69
CA PHE A 154 -1.71 9.53 0.52
C PHE A 154 -1.45 8.03 0.71
N GLY A 155 -0.30 7.71 1.33
CA GLY A 155 0.33 6.40 1.31
C GLY A 155 1.06 6.10 -0.03
N PRO A 156 1.20 4.83 -0.42
CA PRO A 156 0.76 3.68 0.36
C PRO A 156 1.71 3.38 1.53
N GLU A 157 1.18 2.76 2.58
CA GLU A 157 1.97 1.92 3.47
C GLU A 157 1.69 0.46 3.16
N ASN A 158 2.73 -0.35 2.95
CA ASN A 158 2.55 -1.74 2.61
C ASN A 158 3.20 -2.70 3.59
N ILE A 159 2.46 -3.75 3.93
CA ILE A 159 3.01 -4.91 4.61
C ILE A 159 3.10 -6.06 3.62
N ASN A 160 4.31 -6.62 3.49
CA ASN A 160 4.62 -7.72 2.58
C ASN A 160 5.03 -8.97 3.37
N GLN A 161 4.60 -10.14 2.91
CA GLN A 161 5.04 -11.43 3.45
C GLN A 161 5.18 -12.46 2.32
N ASP A 162 6.35 -13.10 2.24
CA ASP A 162 6.68 -14.07 1.16
C ASP A 162 6.42 -15.53 1.54
N ILE A 163 6.44 -15.86 2.83
CA ILE A 163 6.15 -17.20 3.33
C ILE A 163 5.01 -17.08 4.34
N LEU A 164 3.90 -17.76 4.05
CA LEU A 164 2.71 -17.70 4.88
C LEU A 164 2.68 -18.83 5.89
N PHE A 165 2.30 -18.50 7.12
CA PHE A 165 2.19 -19.44 8.21
C PHE A 165 0.88 -20.24 8.11
N ASP A 166 0.98 -21.57 7.98
CA ASP A 166 -0.18 -22.46 8.00
C ASP A 166 -0.60 -22.85 9.42
N GLY A 167 -1.88 -23.17 9.61
CA GLY A 167 -2.41 -23.68 10.88
C GLY A 167 -2.60 -22.63 11.98
N ALA A 168 -2.01 -21.45 11.86
CA ALA A 168 -2.25 -20.33 12.76
C ALA A 168 -3.55 -19.58 12.35
N THR A 169 -4.50 -19.45 13.28
CA THR A 169 -5.80 -18.81 13.03
C THR A 169 -5.80 -17.36 13.50
N ASP A 170 -6.39 -16.45 12.72
CA ASP A 170 -6.69 -15.05 13.08
C ASP A 170 -5.50 -14.07 13.08
N PHE A 171 -4.70 -14.08 12.00
CA PHE A 171 -3.90 -12.90 11.67
C PHE A 171 -4.85 -11.73 11.41
N THR A 172 -4.64 -10.57 12.02
CA THR A 172 -5.60 -9.44 11.88
C THR A 172 -4.90 -8.22 11.30
N ILE A 173 -5.57 -7.57 10.35
CA ILE A 173 -5.19 -6.29 9.79
C ILE A 173 -5.88 -5.18 10.58
N GLY A 174 -5.10 -4.18 10.98
CA GLY A 174 -5.58 -2.98 11.66
C GLY A 174 -5.16 -1.73 10.90
N VAL A 175 -5.91 -0.64 11.08
CA VAL A 175 -5.55 0.70 10.58
C VAL A 175 -5.71 1.69 11.71
N HIS A 176 -4.69 2.51 11.92
CA HIS A 176 -4.66 3.49 12.99
C HIS A 176 -4.51 4.90 12.43
N TYR A 177 -5.41 5.79 12.84
CA TYR A 177 -5.20 7.22 12.61
C TYR A 177 -4.25 7.75 13.70
N TYR A 178 -2.94 7.68 13.43
CA TYR A 178 -1.89 8.01 14.38
C TYR A 178 -1.83 9.50 14.69
N CYS A 179 -1.72 10.33 13.66
CA CYS A 179 -1.55 11.76 13.81
C CYS A 179 -2.27 12.55 12.72
N ASP A 180 -2.84 13.70 13.11
CA ASP A 180 -3.55 14.60 12.19
C ASP A 180 -2.62 15.58 11.47
N ARG A 181 -1.59 16.11 12.13
CA ARG A 181 -0.79 17.27 11.69
C ARG A 181 -1.68 18.42 11.17
N GLY A 182 -2.82 18.64 11.83
CA GLY A 182 -3.86 19.59 11.39
C GLY A 182 -4.81 19.09 10.29
N GLY A 183 -4.78 17.79 9.99
CA GLY A 183 -5.65 17.09 9.05
C GLY A 183 -7.06 16.84 9.58
N ALA A 184 -7.98 16.56 8.66
CA ALA A 184 -9.37 16.26 8.95
C ALA A 184 -9.63 14.74 9.04
N ALA A 185 -10.89 14.34 9.17
CA ALA A 185 -11.30 12.96 8.93
C ALA A 185 -10.78 12.49 7.56
N THR A 186 -10.26 11.27 7.50
CA THR A 186 -9.70 10.68 6.29
C THR A 186 -10.38 9.36 5.96
N ASN A 187 -10.51 9.06 4.68
CA ASN A 187 -10.95 7.75 4.23
C ASN A 187 -9.72 6.87 4.02
N ALA A 188 -9.49 5.97 4.97
CA ALA A 188 -8.47 4.95 4.85
C ALA A 188 -9.01 3.77 4.04
N ARG A 189 -8.30 3.39 2.97
CA ARG A 189 -8.59 2.24 2.11
C ARG A 189 -7.52 1.18 2.28
N ILE A 190 -7.94 -0.03 2.64
CA ILE A 190 -7.09 -1.22 2.66
C ILE A 190 -7.43 -2.09 1.47
N ARG A 191 -6.40 -2.54 0.76
CA ARG A 191 -6.46 -3.64 -0.21
C ARG A 191 -5.55 -4.76 0.22
N VAL A 192 -5.98 -6.00 0.02
CA VAL A 192 -5.16 -7.18 0.25
C VAL A 192 -5.02 -7.94 -1.06
N PHE A 193 -3.79 -8.32 -1.39
CA PHE A 193 -3.46 -9.09 -2.57
C PHE A 193 -2.79 -10.40 -2.17
N VAL A 194 -3.10 -11.47 -2.90
CA VAL A 194 -2.49 -12.79 -2.77
C VAL A 194 -1.96 -13.21 -4.12
N ASP A 195 -0.66 -13.52 -4.20
CA ASP A 195 0.02 -13.80 -5.47
C ASP A 195 -0.21 -12.70 -6.52
N GLY A 196 -0.21 -11.44 -6.07
CA GLY A 196 -0.48 -10.26 -6.90
C GLY A 196 -1.95 -10.02 -7.28
N ASN A 197 -2.86 -10.92 -6.93
CA ASN A 197 -4.29 -10.77 -7.24
C ASN A 197 -5.04 -10.12 -6.08
N PRO A 198 -5.89 -9.09 -6.31
CA PRO A 198 -6.68 -8.49 -5.24
C PRO A 198 -7.73 -9.49 -4.72
N VAL A 199 -7.77 -9.70 -3.41
CA VAL A 199 -8.70 -10.64 -2.74
C VAL A 199 -9.63 -9.96 -1.74
N PHE A 200 -9.30 -8.74 -1.31
CA PHE A 200 -10.11 -7.97 -0.35
C PHE A 200 -9.89 -6.47 -0.54
N GLU A 201 -10.96 -5.69 -0.37
CA GLU A 201 -10.91 -4.25 -0.30
C GLU A 201 -11.94 -3.74 0.70
N SER A 202 -11.55 -2.76 1.52
CA SER A 202 -12.49 -2.04 2.37
C SER A 202 -12.02 -0.61 2.59
N THR A 203 -12.96 0.30 2.78
CA THR A 203 -12.69 1.72 3.10
C THR A 203 -13.46 2.13 4.34
N ARG A 204 -12.84 2.93 5.21
CA ARG A 204 -13.51 3.50 6.39
C ARG A 204 -13.02 4.92 6.66
N SER A 205 -13.95 5.79 7.06
CA SER A 205 -13.61 7.12 7.53
C SER A 205 -13.11 7.05 8.97
N LEU A 206 -11.93 7.63 9.23
CA LEU A 206 -11.28 7.68 10.53
C LEU A 206 -10.97 9.12 10.90
N THR A 207 -11.04 9.42 12.19
CA THR A 207 -10.52 10.64 12.81
C THR A 207 -9.37 10.29 13.74
N ARG A 208 -8.61 11.32 14.14
CA ARG A 208 -7.45 11.18 15.03
C ARG A 208 -7.74 10.22 16.19
N THR A 209 -6.80 9.35 16.52
CA THR A 209 -6.86 8.34 17.60
C THR A 209 -7.81 7.18 17.35
N GLN A 210 -8.54 7.15 16.23
CA GLN A 210 -9.40 6.01 15.92
C GLN A 210 -8.58 4.85 15.36
N PHE A 211 -8.95 3.65 15.79
CA PHE A 211 -8.42 2.40 15.29
C PHE A 211 -9.53 1.56 14.68
N TRP A 212 -9.21 0.97 13.54
CA TRP A 212 -10.08 0.12 12.76
C TRP A 212 -9.47 -1.27 12.62
N GLU A 213 -10.04 -2.26 13.30
CA GLU A 213 -9.79 -3.66 12.98
C GLU A 213 -10.52 -4.02 11.68
N VAL A 214 -9.74 -4.30 10.64
CA VAL A 214 -10.21 -4.35 9.25
C VAL A 214 -10.71 -5.73 8.87
N ALA A 215 -9.84 -6.72 8.98
CA ALA A 215 -10.08 -8.06 8.47
C ALA A 215 -9.18 -9.08 9.16
N ASN A 216 -9.63 -10.33 9.20
CA ASN A 216 -8.77 -11.47 9.50
C ASN A 216 -8.24 -12.09 8.20
N VAL A 217 -6.97 -12.47 8.21
CA VAL A 217 -6.32 -13.29 7.19
C VAL A 217 -6.19 -14.70 7.75
N ARG A 218 -6.72 -15.67 7.01
CA ARG A 218 -6.62 -17.09 7.34
C ARG A 218 -5.91 -17.81 6.22
N VAL A 219 -4.85 -18.53 6.59
CA VAL A 219 -4.04 -19.34 5.71
C VAL A 219 -4.34 -20.81 6.00
N THR A 220 -4.55 -21.60 4.95
CA THR A 220 -4.78 -23.04 5.02
C THR A 220 -4.01 -23.76 3.92
N GLY A 221 -3.93 -25.09 4.02
CA GLY A 221 -3.38 -25.94 2.97
C GLY A 221 -1.86 -25.78 2.81
N ASN A 222 -1.13 -25.61 3.92
CA ASN A 222 0.31 -25.42 3.94
C ASN A 222 0.77 -24.15 3.19
N GLY A 223 0.05 -23.04 3.40
CA GLY A 223 0.40 -21.75 2.79
C GLY A 223 -0.18 -21.53 1.38
N THR A 224 -0.92 -22.48 0.83
CA THR A 224 -1.42 -22.40 -0.56
C THR A 224 -2.80 -21.77 -0.70
N SER A 225 -3.54 -21.60 0.39
CA SER A 225 -4.89 -21.04 0.35
C SER A 225 -5.01 -19.92 1.37
N VAL A 226 -5.35 -18.73 0.88
CA VAL A 226 -5.52 -17.53 1.71
C VAL A 226 -6.95 -17.04 1.56
N SER A 227 -7.61 -16.81 2.69
CA SER A 227 -8.91 -16.17 2.74
C SER A 227 -8.83 -14.94 3.63
N VAL A 228 -9.50 -13.86 3.21
CA VAL A 228 -9.55 -12.61 3.95
C VAL A 228 -11.01 -12.28 4.24
N SER A 229 -11.35 -12.13 5.52
CA SER A 229 -12.72 -11.86 5.97
C SER A 229 -12.78 -10.55 6.74
N GLY A 230 -13.60 -9.60 6.25
CA GLY A 230 -13.80 -8.31 6.90
C GLY A 230 -14.42 -8.44 8.29
N LEU A 231 -14.00 -7.57 9.21
CA LEU A 231 -14.52 -7.47 10.56
C LEU A 231 -15.50 -6.30 10.65
N ASN A 232 -16.71 -6.55 11.15
CA ASN A 232 -17.69 -5.50 11.42
C ASN A 232 -17.61 -5.04 12.89
N LYS A 233 -16.43 -4.57 13.30
CA LYS A 233 -16.21 -4.03 14.65
C LYS A 233 -16.44 -2.51 14.67
N ALA A 234 -16.93 -2.01 15.80
CA ALA A 234 -16.95 -0.57 16.05
C ALA A 234 -15.52 -0.01 16.05
N LEU A 235 -15.37 1.26 15.67
CA LEU A 235 -14.09 1.95 15.84
C LEU A 235 -13.77 2.04 17.32
N THR A 236 -12.52 1.79 17.67
CA THR A 236 -12.01 2.01 19.02
C THR A 236 -11.13 3.24 19.03
N THR A 237 -10.84 3.76 20.23
CA THR A 237 -9.92 4.88 20.41
C THR A 237 -8.65 4.38 21.06
N VAL A 238 -7.51 4.72 20.46
CA VAL A 238 -6.17 4.39 20.92
C VAL A 238 -5.44 5.68 21.24
N THR A 239 -4.84 5.76 22.41
CA THR A 239 -4.13 6.97 22.85
C THR A 239 -2.78 7.04 22.12
N SER A 240 -2.67 7.98 21.17
CA SER A 240 -1.43 8.22 20.42
C SER A 240 -0.53 9.22 21.17
N PRO A 241 0.80 9.04 21.18
CA PRO A 241 1.74 10.07 21.61
C PRO A 241 1.58 11.39 20.80
N SER A 242 2.36 12.40 21.15
CA SER A 242 2.53 13.57 20.28
C SER A 242 2.96 13.12 18.87
N CYS A 243 2.43 13.79 17.85
CA CYS A 243 2.87 13.60 16.47
C CYS A 243 4.40 13.68 16.38
N HIS A 244 5.01 12.76 15.62
CA HIS A 244 6.44 12.80 15.30
C HIS A 244 6.76 13.94 14.33
#